data_AF-A0A6B2GC17-F1
#
_entry.id   AF-A0A6B2GC17-F1
#
_cell.length_a   1.000
_cell.length_b   1.000
_cell.length_c   1.000
_cell.angle_alpha   90.00
_cell.angle_beta   90.00
_cell.angle_gamma   90.00
#
_symmetry.space_group_name_H-M   'P 1'
#
loop_
_entity.id
_entity.type
_entity.pdbx_description
1 polymer ?
#
loop_
_entity_poly.entity_id
_entity_poly.type
_entity_poly.pdbx_seq_one_letter_code
_entity_poly.pdbx_strand_id
1 'polypeptide(L)' 'MQNLKNTSEVTQGKLLPLMEAFYTIQGEGFYTGKAAYFIRIGGCDVGCHWCDVKESWNAKLHPLTQT' A
#
# COMPACT_ATOMS: atom_id res chain seq x y z
N MET A 1 -19.22 -12.98 11.16
CA MET A 1 -19.16 -11.65 11.81
C MET A 1 -17.76 -11.02 11.80
N GLN A 2 -16.65 -11.78 11.94
CA GLN A 2 -15.28 -11.22 11.83
C GLN A 2 -14.95 -10.62 10.45
N ASN A 3 -15.38 -11.26 9.35
CA ASN A 3 -15.14 -10.75 8.00
C ASN A 3 -15.81 -9.40 7.72
N LEU A 4 -17.03 -9.17 8.21
CA LEU A 4 -17.78 -7.91 8.00
C LEU A 4 -17.14 -6.73 8.76
N LYS A 5 -16.58 -6.99 9.94
CA LYS A 5 -15.93 -5.97 10.78
C LYS A 5 -14.64 -5.47 10.11
N ASN A 6 -13.81 -6.41 9.65
CA ASN A 6 -12.58 -6.10 8.92
C ASN A 6 -12.88 -5.32 7.63
N THR A 7 -13.93 -5.70 6.89
CA THR A 7 -14.34 -4.95 5.69
C THR A 7 -14.73 -3.51 6.03
N SER A 8 -15.53 -3.30 7.09
CA SER A 8 -15.90 -1.94 7.52
C SER A 8 -14.68 -1.10 7.94
N GLU A 9 -13.71 -1.68 8.64
CA GLU A 9 -12.51 -0.98 9.10
C GLU A 9 -11.56 -0.65 7.95
N VAL A 10 -11.46 -1.52 6.94
CA VAL A 10 -10.74 -1.24 5.69
C VAL A 10 -11.42 -0.11 4.90
N THR A 11 -12.74 -0.16 4.73
CA THR A 11 -13.48 0.92 4.03
C THR A 11 -13.39 2.26 4.74
N GLN A 12 -13.27 2.27 6.08
CA GLN A 12 -13.04 3.47 6.88
C GLN A 12 -11.58 3.93 6.90
N GLY A 13 -10.66 3.20 6.25
CA GLY A 13 -9.24 3.51 6.24
C GLY A 13 -8.54 3.31 7.59
N LYS A 14 -9.14 2.57 8.53
CA LYS A 14 -8.53 2.24 9.84
C LYS A 14 -7.59 1.03 9.77
N LEU A 15 -7.78 0.19 8.75
CA LEU A 15 -6.92 -0.93 8.43
C LEU A 15 -6.47 -0.80 6.98
N LEU A 16 -5.16 -0.85 6.74
CA LEU A 16 -4.58 -0.78 5.40
C LEU A 16 -3.78 -2.05 5.09
N PRO A 17 -3.91 -2.62 3.88
CA PRO A 17 -3.08 -3.75 3.44
C PRO A 17 -1.64 -3.26 3.17
N LEU A 18 -0.76 -3.38 4.16
CA LEU A 18 0.60 -2.84 4.08
C LEU A 18 1.53 -3.82 3.35
N MET A 19 2.08 -3.41 2.21
CA MET A 19 3.05 -4.21 1.45
C MET A 19 4.47 -4.04 1.98
N GLU A 20 4.93 -2.79 2.10
CA GLU A 20 6.25 -2.47 2.63
C GLU A 20 6.28 -1.06 3.23
N ALA A 21 7.14 -0.87 4.23
CA ALA A 21 7.39 0.42 4.86
C ALA A 21 8.87 0.55 5.19
N PHE A 22 9.53 1.61 4.71
CA PHE A 22 10.97 1.79 4.88
C PHE A 22 11.40 3.25 4.71
N TYR A 23 12.54 3.59 5.31
CA TYR A 23 13.17 4.90 5.21
C TYR A 23 14.23 4.91 4.11
N THR A 24 14.17 5.87 3.20
CA THR A 24 15.15 6.02 2.12
C THR A 24 15.19 7.47 1.58
N ILE A 25 15.83 7.68 0.43
CA ILE A 25 15.83 8.93 -0.33
C ILE A 25 14.82 8.82 -1.49
N GLN A 26 13.98 9.85 -1.68
CA GLN A 26 13.09 9.95 -2.84
C GLN A 26 13.92 10.03 -4.13
N GLY A 27 13.67 9.12 -5.08
CA GLY A 27 14.42 9.01 -6.32
C GLY A 27 13.86 9.84 -7.48
N GLU A 28 12.62 10.32 -7.39
CA GLU A 28 11.90 10.91 -8.52
C GLU A 28 11.11 12.19 -8.19
N GLY A 29 10.81 12.95 -9.24
CA GLY A 29 9.97 14.16 -9.19
C GLY A 29 10.61 15.35 -8.45
N PHE A 30 9.77 16.28 -7.98
CA PHE A 30 10.21 17.53 -7.34
C PHE A 30 10.97 17.33 -6.01
N TYR A 31 10.73 16.22 -5.32
CA TYR A 31 11.36 15.89 -4.05
C TYR A 31 12.57 14.95 -4.19
N THR A 32 13.06 14.71 -5.41
CA THR A 32 14.25 13.90 -5.66
C THR A 32 15.43 14.33 -4.77
N GLY A 33 16.12 13.37 -4.18
CA GLY A 33 17.29 13.59 -3.32
C GLY A 33 16.96 13.90 -1.86
N LYS A 34 15.68 13.96 -1.48
CA LYS A 34 15.27 14.23 -0.10
C LYS A 34 14.95 12.95 0.67
N ALA A 35 15.27 12.94 1.95
CA ALA A 35 14.89 11.86 2.86
C ALA A 35 13.37 11.73 2.98
N ALA A 36 12.87 10.50 2.92
CA ALA A 36 11.46 10.18 3.00
C ALA A 36 11.23 8.80 3.63
N TYR A 37 10.11 8.66 4.32
CA TYR A 37 9.60 7.37 4.76
C TYR A 37 8.51 6.92 3.79
N PHE A 38 8.73 5.80 3.11
CA PHE A 38 7.80 5.25 2.14
C PHE A 38 6.87 4.25 2.84
N ILE A 39 5.58 4.33 2.50
CA ILE A 39 4.55 3.37 2.91
C ILE A 39 3.86 2.94 1.61
N ARG A 40 4.05 1.68 1.21
CA ARG A 40 3.40 1.11 0.02
C ARG A 40 2.23 0.23 0.45
N ILE A 41 1.06 0.51 -0.10
CA ILE A 41 -0.18 -0.23 0.16
C ILE A 41 -0.46 -1.21 -0.99
N GLY A 42 -1.02 -2.36 -0.66
CA GLY A 42 -1.53 -3.34 -1.63
C GLY A 42 -2.94 -3.01 -2.12
N GLY A 43 -3.22 -3.30 -3.38
CA GLY A 43 -4.48 -3.00 -4.06
C GLY A 43 -4.26 -2.03 -5.21
N CYS A 44 -4.47 -2.50 -6.44
CA CYS A 44 -4.50 -1.66 -7.64
C CYS A 44 -5.50 -2.25 -8.65
N ASP A 45 -6.44 -1.45 -9.13
CA ASP A 45 -7.50 -1.85 -10.06
C ASP A 45 -7.20 -1.47 -11.53
N VAL A 46 -6.12 -0.72 -11.78
CA VAL A 46 -5.76 -0.24 -13.12
C VAL A 46 -5.20 -1.36 -14.02
N GLY A 47 -4.37 -2.26 -13.46
CA GLY A 47 -3.85 -3.42 -14.21
C GLY A 47 -2.85 -3.09 -15.32
N CYS A 48 -1.98 -2.08 -15.15
CA CYS A 48 -1.00 -1.67 -16.16
C CYS A 48 -0.06 -2.82 -16.57
N HIS A 49 0.04 -3.12 -17.87
CA HIS A 49 0.92 -4.18 -18.38
C HIS A 49 2.41 -3.98 -18.00
N TRP A 50 2.85 -2.73 -17.94
CA TRP A 50 4.21 -2.28 -17.66
C TRP A 50 4.44 -1.92 -16.17
N CYS A 51 3.56 -2.35 -15.26
CA CYS A 51 3.80 -2.12 -13.83
C CYS A 51 5.03 -2.90 -13.36
N ASP A 52 5.97 -2.21 -12.73
CA ASP A 52 7.20 -2.81 -12.19
C ASP A 52 6.96 -3.62 -10.91
N VAL A 53 5.82 -3.41 -10.23
CA VAL A 53 5.48 -4.03 -8.93
C VAL A 53 4.09 -4.67 -8.98
N LYS A 54 3.93 -5.71 -9.79
CA LYS A 54 2.62 -6.39 -10.01
C LYS A 54 2.11 -7.11 -8.76
N GLU A 55 3.01 -7.49 -7.86
CA GLU A 55 2.70 -8.13 -6.58
C GLU A 55 1.87 -7.21 -5.67
N SER A 56 1.90 -5.89 -5.91
CA SER A 56 1.08 -4.92 -5.18
C SER A 56 -0.40 -5.01 -5.53
N TRP A 57 -0.81 -5.65 -6.63
CA TRP A 57 -2.20 -5.52 -7.13
C TRP A 57 -3.24 -6.19 -6.24
N ASN A 58 -2.92 -7.37 -5.69
CA ASN A 58 -3.86 -8.10 -4.85
C ASN A 58 -3.67 -7.72 -3.37
N ALA A 59 -4.56 -6.85 -2.88
CA ALA A 59 -4.58 -6.42 -1.47
C ALA A 59 -4.63 -7.58 -0.45
N LYS A 60 -5.23 -8.72 -0.81
CA LYS A 60 -5.36 -9.88 0.11
C LYS A 60 -4.03 -10.59 0.40
N LEU A 61 -2.99 -10.32 -0.39
CA LEU A 61 -1.66 -10.88 -0.17
C LEU A 61 -0.89 -10.15 0.94
N HIS A 62 -1.36 -8.97 1.35
CA HIS A 62 -0.66 -8.08 2.27
C HIS A 62 -1.40 -7.99 3.61
N PRO A 63 -0.69 -7.99 4.75
CA PRO A 63 -1.32 -7.95 6.07
C PRO A 63 -2.09 -6.65 6.30
N LEU A 64 -3.25 -6.74 6.96
CA LEU A 64 -3.99 -5.56 7.41
C LEU A 64 -3.31 -4.95 8.63
N THR A 65 -2.82 -3.73 8.50
CA THR A 65 -2.15 -2.96 9.54
C THR A 65 -3.05 -1.81 10.01
N GLN A 66 -3.12 -1.59 11.32
CA GLN A 66 -3.83 -0.44 11.89
C GLN A 66 -3.07 0.85 11.57
N THR A 67 -3.82 1.88 11.18
CA THR A 67 -3.29 3.23 10.93
C THR A 67 -2.91 3.96 12.21
#